data_AF-A0A0K1S6S6-F1
#
_entry.id   AF-A0A0K1S6S6-F1
#
_cell.length_a   1.000
_cell.length_b   1.000
_cell.length_c   1.000
_cell.angle_alpha   90.00
_cell.angle_beta   90.00
_cell.angle_gamma   90.00
#
_symmetry.space_group_name_H-M   'P 1'
#
loop_
_entity.id
_entity.type
_entity.pdbx_description
1 polymer ?
#
loop_
_entity_poly.entity_id
_entity_poly.type
_entity_poly.pdbx_seq_one_letter_code
_entity_poly.pdbx_strand_id
1 'polypeptide(L)' 'MGGTPVFTGTRVPVQTLLDYLKAGESIDDFLDGFPTVTREQVIALLEEAGKQVIGMVA' A
#
# COMPACT_ATOMS: atom_id res chain seq x y z
N MET A 1 -9.34 16.82 -11.48
CA MET A 1 -9.99 15.50 -11.41
C MET A 1 -8.94 14.48 -10.94
N GLY A 2 -8.73 14.39 -9.62
CA GLY A 2 -7.76 13.45 -9.04
C GLY A 2 -8.42 12.10 -8.85
N GLY A 3 -8.11 11.14 -9.71
CA GLY A 3 -8.56 9.76 -9.55
C GLY A 3 -8.00 9.15 -8.26
N THR A 4 -8.63 8.06 -7.79
CA THR A 4 -8.12 7.28 -6.67
C THR A 4 -6.77 6.66 -7.06
N PRO A 5 -5.68 6.88 -6.29
CA PRO A 5 -4.41 6.21 -6.53
C PRO A 5 -4.58 4.69 -6.43
N VAL A 6 -4.08 3.97 -7.43
CA VAL A 6 -4.13 2.50 -7.51
C VAL A 6 -2.73 1.93 -7.68
N PHE A 7 -2.53 0.68 -7.30
CA PHE A 7 -1.29 -0.04 -7.63
C PHE A 7 -1.14 -0.16 -9.15
N THR A 8 0.06 0.08 -9.66
CA THR A 8 0.35 0.07 -11.10
C THR A 8 -0.05 -1.26 -11.74
N GLY A 9 -0.77 -1.19 -12.86
CA GLY A 9 -1.25 -2.39 -13.56
C GLY A 9 -2.48 -3.04 -12.93
N THR A 10 -3.02 -2.46 -11.85
CA THR A 10 -4.19 -2.98 -11.14
C THR A 10 -5.31 -1.93 -11.08
N ARG A 11 -6.47 -2.35 -10.57
CA ARG A 11 -7.54 -1.43 -10.13
C ARG A 11 -7.65 -1.37 -8.61
N VAL A 12 -6.65 -1.88 -7.89
CA VAL A 12 -6.66 -2.00 -6.44
C VAL A 12 -6.23 -0.65 -5.85
N PRO A 13 -7.10 0.03 -5.08
CA PRO A 13 -6.75 1.29 -4.43
C PRO A 13 -5.62 1.12 -3.43
N VAL A 14 -4.70 2.09 -3.38
CA VAL A 14 -3.66 2.14 -2.35
C VAL A 14 -4.27 2.20 -0.93
N GLN A 15 -5.42 2.88 -0.81
CA GLN A 15 -6.18 2.95 0.45
C GLN A 15 -6.52 1.56 1.02
N THR A 16 -6.79 0.58 0.15
CA THR A 16 -7.15 -0.77 0.58
C THR A 16 -6.03 -1.46 1.34
N LEU A 17 -4.76 -1.28 0.96
CA LEU A 17 -3.64 -1.79 1.75
C LEU A 17 -3.64 -1.17 3.15
N LEU A 18 -3.84 0.15 3.25
CA LEU A 18 -3.86 0.82 4.55
C LEU A 18 -5.02 0.35 5.42
N ASP A 19 -6.16 0.03 4.83
CA ASP A 19 -7.32 -0.48 5.56
C ASP A 19 -7.06 -1.89 6.13
N TYR A 20 -6.40 -2.78 5.36
CA TYR A 20 -5.95 -4.09 5.85
C TYR A 20 -4.99 -3.93 7.04
N LEU A 21 -3.96 -3.08 6.89
CA LEU A 21 -2.98 -2.86 7.96
C LEU A 21 -3.63 -2.26 9.22
N LYS A 22 -4.61 -1.36 9.07
CA LYS A 22 -5.37 -0.81 10.21
C LYS A 22 -6.26 -1.84 10.88
N ALA A 23 -6.77 -2.81 10.13
CA ALA A 23 -7.54 -3.94 10.66
C ALA A 23 -6.65 -4.96 11.40
N GLY A 24 -5.32 -4.79 11.36
CA GLY A 24 -4.36 -5.72 11.96
C GLY A 24 -4.00 -6.90 11.06
N GLU A 25 -4.41 -6.86 9.80
CA GLU A 25 -4.05 -7.87 8.80
C GLU A 25 -2.62 -7.67 8.32
N SER A 26 -1.98 -8.76 7.91
CA SER A 26 -0.62 -8.74 7.40
C SER A 26 -0.57 -8.34 5.92
N ILE A 27 0.63 -8.04 5.44
CA ILE A 27 0.87 -7.85 4.00
C ILE A 27 0.52 -9.13 3.23
N ASP A 28 0.74 -10.30 3.82
CA ASP A 28 0.46 -11.58 3.17
C ASP A 28 -1.05 -11.76 2.98
N ASP A 29 -1.85 -11.44 3.99
CA ASP A 29 -3.32 -11.46 3.90
C ASP A 29 -3.83 -10.51 2.80
N PHE A 30 -3.24 -9.32 2.69
CA PHE A 30 -3.56 -8.38 1.61
C PHE A 30 -3.22 -8.94 0.22
N LEU A 31 -2.05 -9.56 0.06
CA LEU A 31 -1.61 -10.14 -1.21
C LEU A 31 -2.47 -11.34 -1.61
N ASP A 32 -2.95 -12.12 -0.64
CA ASP A 32 -3.88 -13.23 -0.88
C ASP A 32 -5.24 -12.71 -1.39
N GLY A 33 -5.71 -11.56 -0.88
CA GLY A 33 -6.91 -10.88 -1.37
C GLY A 33 -6.74 -10.18 -2.72
N PHE A 34 -5.52 -9.74 -3.04
CA PHE A 34 -5.20 -8.97 -4.25
C PHE A 34 -3.94 -9.50 -4.96
N PRO A 35 -3.96 -10.71 -5.54
CA PRO A 35 -2.77 -11.37 -6.10
C PRO A 35 -2.19 -10.70 -7.36
N THR A 36 -2.86 -9.65 -7.86
CA THR A 36 -2.35 -8.80 -8.95
C THR A 36 -1.42 -7.68 -8.48
N VAL A 37 -1.44 -7.39 -7.17
CA VAL A 37 -0.47 -6.49 -6.55
C VAL A 37 0.75 -7.32 -6.16
N THR A 38 1.95 -6.84 -6.48
CA THR A 38 3.18 -7.55 -6.09
C THR A 38 3.69 -7.09 -4.74
N ARG A 39 4.43 -7.95 -4.04
CA ARG A 39 5.07 -7.59 -2.77
C ARG A 39 6.00 -6.39 -2.95
N GLU A 40 6.74 -6.33 -4.04
CA GLU A 40 7.66 -5.24 -4.34
C GLU A 40 6.93 -3.90 -4.44
N GLN A 41 5.72 -3.87 -5.02
CA GLN A 41 4.90 -2.66 -5.07
C GLN A 41 4.47 -2.20 -3.67
N VAL A 42 4.10 -3.15 -2.80
CA VAL A 42 3.75 -2.85 -1.39
C VAL A 42 4.96 -2.31 -0.63
N ILE A 43 6.12 -2.97 -0.75
CA ILE A 43 7.34 -2.55 -0.07
C ILE A 43 7.79 -1.17 -0.55
N ALA A 44 7.82 -0.92 -1.86
CA ALA A 44 8.21 0.38 -2.41
C ALA A 44 7.30 1.52 -1.91
N LEU A 45 6.00 1.27 -1.81
CA LEU A 45 5.04 2.22 -1.24
C LEU A 45 5.35 2.52 0.24
N LEU A 46 5.57 1.48 1.05
CA LEU A 46 5.84 1.62 2.48
C LEU A 46 7.17 2.32 2.75
N GLU A 47 8.20 2.05 1.95
CA GLU A 47 9.49 2.74 2.03
C GLU A 47 9.34 4.23 1.74
N GLU A 48 8.61 4.59 0.67
CA GLU A 48 8.42 5.99 0.31
C GLU A 48 7.55 6.74 1.32
N ALA A 49 6.48 6.10 1.81
CA ALA A 49 5.68 6.65 2.91
C ALA A 49 6.53 6.81 4.18
N GLY A 50 7.36 5.82 4.49
CA GLY A 50 8.28 5.84 5.63
C GLY A 50 9.26 7.02 5.56
N LYS A 51 9.89 7.28 4.41
CA LYS A 51 10.78 8.45 4.23
C LYS A 51 10.08 9.76 4.56
N GLN A 52 8.85 9.94 4.09
CA GLN A 52 8.09 11.17 4.33
C GLN A 52 7.70 11.32 5.80
N VAL A 53 7.20 10.25 6.43
CA VAL A 53 6.77 10.29 7.84
C VAL A 53 7.98 10.48 8.78
N ILE A 54 9.07 9.74 8.55
CA ILE A 54 10.30 9.87 9.34
C ILE A 54 10.90 11.27 9.18
N GLY A 55 10.88 11.81 7.97
CA GLY A 55 11.35 13.18 7.70
C GLY A 55 10.49 14.28 8.36
N MET A 56 9.26 13.99 8.79
CA MET A 56 8.43 14.94 9.53
C MET A 56 8.75 14.99 11.03
N VAL A 57 9.38 13.94 11.58
CA VAL A 57 9.69 13.81 13.01
C VAL A 57 11.17 13.98 13.34
N ALA A 58 12.03 14.09 12.31
CA ALA A 58 13.46 14.37 12.41
C ALA A 58 13.74 15.87 12.22
#